data_AF-A0A8J7CMX1-F1
#
_entry.id   AF-A0A8J7CMX1-F1
#
_cell.length_a   1.000
_cell.length_b   1.000
_cell.length_c   1.000
_cell.angle_alpha   90.00
_cell.angle_beta   90.00
_cell.angle_gamma   90.00
#
_symmetry.space_group_name_H-M   'P 1'
#
loop_
_entity.id
_entity.type
_entity.pdbx_description
1 polymer ?
#
loop_
_entity_poly.entity_id
_entity_poly.type
_entity_poly.pdbx_seq_one_letter_code
_entity_poly.pdbx_strand_id
1 'polypeptide(L)'
;MKGIDVSIYNGFIDWRAVKDAGIDFAICRTGYGKSGFDYSFQRNVHDAHDAGLICGAYHYSYALTPADAIIEAQFCKRIIAEAGVLLELPVFFDMEDDDGYKARHRFHFTRRNITDICAAFLDAIKPLNCGVYASLSWLEKNPFLFGGGFFCLRLVCRAVFIGDFKVS
;
A
#
# COMPACT_ATOMS: atom_id res chain seq x y z
N MET A 1 -3.67 -18.03 0.29
CA MET A 1 -2.55 -17.35 -0.36
C MET A 1 -1.67 -16.71 0.70
N LYS A 2 -0.35 -16.80 0.56
CA LYS A 2 0.63 -16.09 1.39
C LYS A 2 1.30 -15.00 0.58
N GLY A 3 1.59 -13.87 1.21
CA GLY A 3 2.21 -12.73 0.52
C GLY A 3 3.27 -12.04 1.37
N ILE A 4 4.06 -11.23 0.70
CA ILE A 4 5.04 -10.32 1.30
C ILE A 4 4.82 -8.90 0.76
N ASP A 5 5.27 -7.89 1.49
CA ASP A 5 5.45 -6.54 0.99
C ASP A 5 6.95 -6.23 0.89
N VAL A 6 7.33 -5.48 -0.15
CA VAL A 6 8.74 -5.21 -0.45
C VAL A 6 8.96 -3.77 -0.90
N SER A 7 10.17 -3.29 -0.66
CA SER A 7 10.63 -1.95 -1.02
C SER A 7 12.14 -1.95 -1.28
N ILE A 8 12.71 -0.77 -1.54
CA ILE A 8 14.17 -0.60 -1.66
C ILE A 8 14.94 -1.11 -0.44
N TYR A 9 14.32 -1.13 0.75
CA TYR A 9 14.96 -1.58 1.98
C TYR A 9 15.25 -3.08 2.01
N ASN A 10 14.60 -3.87 1.14
CA ASN A 10 14.85 -5.30 1.01
C ASN A 10 16.05 -5.60 0.10
N GLY A 11 16.59 -4.60 -0.61
CA GLY A 11 17.72 -4.78 -1.52
C GLY A 11 17.37 -5.62 -2.75
N PHE A 12 18.27 -6.53 -3.13
CA PHE A 12 18.03 -7.51 -4.19
C PHE A 12 17.38 -8.75 -3.61
N ILE A 13 16.28 -9.20 -4.22
CA ILE A 13 15.45 -10.30 -3.72
C ILE A 13 15.61 -11.50 -4.64
N ASP A 14 15.88 -12.67 -4.06
CA ASP A 14 15.78 -13.94 -4.79
C ASP A 14 14.31 -14.37 -4.87
N TRP A 15 13.64 -13.94 -5.95
CA TRP A 15 12.22 -14.20 -6.16
C TRP A 15 11.88 -15.67 -6.37
N ARG A 16 12.83 -16.49 -6.83
CA ARG A 16 12.66 -17.94 -6.92
C ARG A 16 12.64 -18.57 -5.54
N ALA A 17 13.58 -18.18 -4.66
CA ALA A 17 13.56 -18.63 -3.27
C ALA A 17 12.29 -18.17 -2.53
N VAL A 18 11.79 -16.96 -2.82
CA VAL A 18 10.49 -16.47 -2.31
C VAL A 18 9.34 -17.37 -2.77
N LYS A 19 9.30 -17.74 -4.06
CA LYS A 19 8.28 -18.66 -4.59
C LYS A 19 8.38 -20.05 -3.96
N ASP A 20 9.59 -20.59 -3.86
CA ASP A 20 9.88 -21.91 -3.27
C ASP A 20 9.50 -21.97 -1.77
N ALA A 21 9.55 -20.83 -1.08
CA ALA A 21 9.04 -20.69 0.29
C ALA A 21 7.50 -20.68 0.39
N GLY A 22 6.79 -20.82 -0.74
CA GLY A 22 5.33 -20.86 -0.82
C GLY A 22 4.66 -19.49 -0.73
N ILE A 23 5.33 -18.43 -1.20
CA ILE A 23 4.74 -17.11 -1.35
C ILE A 23 4.06 -17.01 -2.73
N ASP A 24 2.83 -16.49 -2.72
CA ASP A 24 1.94 -16.43 -3.89
C ASP A 24 1.85 -15.03 -4.51
N PHE A 25 2.12 -13.98 -3.73
CA PHE A 25 2.03 -12.60 -4.20
C PHE A 25 2.95 -11.63 -3.46
N ALA A 26 3.20 -10.48 -4.10
CA ALA A 26 3.97 -9.38 -3.52
C ALA A 26 3.21 -8.05 -3.62
N ILE A 27 3.25 -7.22 -2.57
CA ILE A 27 2.80 -5.83 -2.62
C ILE A 27 4.06 -4.94 -2.66
N CYS A 28 4.34 -4.33 -3.81
CA CYS A 28 5.57 -3.57 -4.02
C CYS A 28 5.37 -2.08 -3.73
N ARG A 29 6.29 -1.46 -2.99
CA ARG A 29 6.20 -0.01 -2.72
C ARG A 29 6.43 0.78 -4.01
N THR A 30 5.48 1.64 -4.36
CA THR A 30 5.64 2.63 -5.45
C THR A 30 6.57 3.76 -5.04
N GLY A 31 6.35 4.27 -3.82
CA GLY A 31 7.01 5.46 -3.32
C GLY A 31 6.43 5.88 -1.97
N TYR A 32 6.73 7.11 -1.60
CA TYR A 32 6.30 7.73 -0.36
C TYR A 32 6.11 9.23 -0.53
N GLY A 33 5.11 9.78 0.16
CA GLY A 33 4.80 11.20 0.10
C GLY A 33 4.55 11.71 -1.32
N LYS A 34 4.83 12.99 -1.56
CA LYS A 34 4.44 13.67 -2.81
C LYS A 34 5.47 13.51 -3.95
N SER A 35 6.66 13.02 -3.64
CA SER A 35 7.80 12.99 -4.57
C SER A 35 8.82 11.89 -4.32
N GLY A 36 8.70 11.11 -3.23
CA GLY A 36 9.61 10.02 -2.93
C GLY A 36 9.32 8.82 -3.82
N PHE A 37 10.22 8.52 -4.75
CA PHE A 37 10.09 7.35 -5.63
C PHE A 37 10.89 6.18 -5.09
N ASP A 38 10.31 4.98 -5.10
CA ASP A 38 11.04 3.74 -4.80
C ASP A 38 11.60 3.15 -6.10
N TYR A 39 12.91 3.35 -6.33
CA TYR A 39 13.59 2.88 -7.54
C TYR A 39 13.55 1.36 -7.75
N SER A 40 13.19 0.58 -6.72
CA SER A 40 13.05 -0.86 -6.84
C SER A 40 11.68 -1.31 -7.34
N PHE A 41 10.67 -0.42 -7.38
CA PHE A 41 9.27 -0.77 -7.67
C PHE A 41 9.12 -1.58 -8.96
N GLN A 42 9.56 -1.02 -10.09
CA GLN A 42 9.39 -1.66 -11.40
C GLN A 42 10.11 -3.01 -11.49
N ARG A 43 11.35 -3.08 -10.99
CA ARG A 43 12.14 -4.32 -10.97
C ARG A 43 11.48 -5.37 -10.09
N ASN A 44 11.03 -5.01 -8.89
CA ASN A 44 10.40 -5.94 -7.97
C ASN A 44 9.13 -6.54 -8.56
N VAL A 45 8.29 -5.73 -9.21
CA VAL A 45 7.07 -6.24 -9.87
C VAL A 45 7.43 -7.18 -11.02
N HIS A 46 8.36 -6.78 -11.90
CA HIS A 46 8.82 -7.61 -13.02
C HIS A 46 9.38 -8.96 -12.55
N ASP A 47 10.33 -8.93 -11.61
CA ASP A 47 11.04 -10.13 -11.18
C ASP A 47 10.13 -11.06 -10.35
N ALA A 48 9.15 -10.51 -9.63
CA ALA A 48 8.11 -11.28 -8.95
C ALA A 48 7.17 -11.98 -9.94
N HIS A 49 6.75 -11.27 -11.00
CA HIS A 49 5.95 -11.87 -12.08
C HIS A 49 6.71 -12.98 -12.80
N ASP A 50 7.99 -12.78 -13.10
CA ASP A 50 8.85 -13.80 -13.72
C ASP A 50 9.00 -15.06 -12.84
N ALA A 51 8.92 -14.90 -11.51
CA ALA A 51 8.89 -16.02 -10.55
C ALA A 51 7.48 -16.62 -10.35
N GLY A 52 6.45 -16.11 -11.04
CA GLY A 52 5.08 -16.61 -10.97
C GLY A 52 4.31 -16.16 -9.72
N LEU A 53 4.62 -14.97 -9.20
CA LEU A 53 3.81 -14.28 -8.18
C LEU A 53 2.93 -13.25 -8.86
N ILE A 54 1.72 -13.03 -8.35
CA ILE A 54 0.90 -11.86 -8.73
C ILE A 54 1.31 -10.64 -7.90
N CYS A 55 1.10 -9.44 -8.42
CA CYS A 55 1.59 -8.22 -7.77
C CYS A 55 0.49 -7.20 -7.47
N GLY A 56 0.65 -6.52 -6.35
CA GLY A 56 -0.04 -5.28 -6.00
C GLY A 56 0.96 -4.20 -5.66
N ALA A 57 0.45 -3.04 -5.23
CA ALA A 57 1.30 -1.90 -4.91
C ALA A 57 0.90 -1.26 -3.58
N TYR A 58 1.84 -0.57 -2.93
CA TYR A 58 1.51 0.35 -1.84
C TYR A 58 2.22 1.70 -1.97
N HIS A 59 1.69 2.71 -1.30
CA HIS A 59 2.27 4.07 -1.28
C HIS A 59 2.27 4.61 0.15
N TYR A 60 3.45 4.81 0.73
CA TYR A 60 3.62 5.25 2.13
C TYR A 60 3.27 6.73 2.29
N SER A 61 2.29 7.03 3.14
CA SER A 61 1.72 8.37 3.19
C SER A 61 2.43 9.30 4.17
N TYR A 62 2.78 10.49 3.70
CA TYR A 62 3.13 11.64 4.54
C TYR A 62 2.04 12.71 4.57
N ALA A 63 0.84 12.40 4.06
CA ALA A 63 -0.29 13.32 4.04
C ALA A 63 -0.67 13.76 5.46
N LEU A 64 -0.81 15.08 5.65
CA LEU A 64 -1.34 15.69 6.87
C LEU A 64 -2.74 16.25 6.65
N THR A 65 -3.14 16.39 5.38
CA THR A 65 -4.44 16.91 4.95
C THR A 65 -4.99 16.10 3.77
N PRO A 66 -6.31 16.15 3.50
CA PRO A 66 -6.89 15.51 2.30
C PRO A 66 -6.27 16.01 0.99
N ALA A 67 -5.89 17.29 0.92
CA ALA A 67 -5.22 17.85 -0.26
C ALA A 67 -3.85 17.21 -0.50
N ASP A 68 -3.10 16.90 0.56
CA ASP A 68 -1.84 16.17 0.44
C ASP A 68 -2.09 14.76 -0.11
N ALA A 69 -3.12 14.08 0.39
CA ALA A 69 -3.49 12.73 -0.04
C ALA A 69 -3.84 12.67 -1.53
N ILE A 70 -4.51 13.71 -2.06
CA ILE A 70 -4.79 13.82 -3.50
C ILE A 70 -3.49 13.92 -4.31
N ILE A 71 -2.51 14.71 -3.84
CA ILE A 71 -1.22 14.86 -4.51
C ILE A 71 -0.44 13.54 -4.48
N GLU A 72 -0.44 12.85 -3.35
CA GLU A 72 0.18 11.52 -3.19
C GLU A 72 -0.48 10.49 -4.14
N ALA A 73 -1.81 10.46 -4.24
CA ALA A 73 -2.52 9.58 -5.15
C ALA A 73 -2.14 9.85 -6.62
N GLN A 74 -2.07 11.12 -7.01
CA GLN A 74 -1.64 11.50 -8.36
C GLN A 74 -0.20 11.10 -8.64
N PHE A 75 0.69 11.22 -7.64
CA PHE A 75 2.08 10.79 -7.78
C PHE A 75 2.20 9.27 -7.88
N CYS A 76 1.50 8.53 -7.04
CA CYS A 76 1.41 7.07 -7.12
C CYS A 76 0.91 6.60 -8.49
N LYS A 77 -0.14 7.23 -9.04
CA LYS A 77 -0.63 6.95 -10.41
C LYS A 77 0.43 7.17 -11.47
N ARG A 78 1.20 8.27 -11.39
CA ARG A 78 2.28 8.56 -12.34
C ARG A 78 3.35 7.47 -12.29
N ILE A 79 3.79 7.09 -11.10
CA ILE A 79 4.77 6.01 -10.91
C ILE A 79 4.28 4.71 -11.57
N ILE A 80 3.04 4.30 -11.29
CA ILE A 80 2.48 3.05 -11.85
C ILE A 80 2.37 3.14 -13.38
N ALA A 81 1.90 4.27 -13.91
CA ALA A 81 1.77 4.47 -15.35
C ALA A 81 3.14 4.46 -16.07
N GLU A 82 4.15 5.10 -15.49
CA GLU A 82 5.51 5.16 -16.05
C GLU A 82 6.23 3.82 -15.95
N ALA A 83 5.99 3.04 -14.89
CA ALA A 83 6.56 1.71 -14.73
C ALA A 83 6.04 0.71 -15.78
N GLY A 84 4.82 0.91 -16.30
CA GLY A 84 4.23 0.07 -17.35
C GLY A 84 4.02 -1.39 -16.93
N VAL A 85 3.82 -1.64 -15.63
CA VAL A 85 3.67 -2.98 -15.05
C VAL A 85 2.21 -3.38 -14.90
N LEU A 86 1.95 -4.69 -14.91
CA LEU A 86 0.64 -5.25 -14.54
C LEU A 86 0.51 -5.25 -13.01
N LEU A 87 -0.68 -4.96 -12.49
CA LEU A 87 -1.02 -5.18 -11.07
C LEU A 87 -2.34 -5.93 -11.01
N GLU A 88 -2.29 -7.21 -10.66
CA GLU A 88 -3.47 -8.05 -10.46
C GLU A 88 -4.13 -7.80 -9.11
N LEU A 89 -3.36 -7.31 -8.15
CA LEU A 89 -3.84 -6.92 -6.82
C LEU A 89 -4.00 -5.38 -6.71
N PRO A 90 -4.81 -4.89 -5.75
CA PRO A 90 -5.06 -3.46 -5.60
C PRO A 90 -3.81 -2.64 -5.24
N VAL A 91 -3.97 -1.32 -5.35
CA VAL A 91 -3.03 -0.33 -4.80
C VAL A 91 -3.46 0.08 -3.39
N PHE A 92 -2.58 -0.03 -2.42
CA PHE A 92 -2.85 0.29 -1.03
C PHE A 92 -2.29 1.66 -0.63
N PHE A 93 -3.16 2.50 -0.07
CA PHE A 93 -2.76 3.69 0.65
C PHE A 93 -2.25 3.29 2.02
N ASP A 94 -0.96 3.44 2.27
CA ASP A 94 -0.32 3.06 3.52
C ASP A 94 -0.38 4.25 4.49
N MET A 95 -1.39 4.18 5.39
CA MET A 95 -1.73 5.22 6.35
C MET A 95 -1.19 4.83 7.73
N GLU A 96 0.09 5.12 7.94
CA GLU A 96 0.81 4.81 9.17
C GLU A 96 1.59 6.01 9.71
N ASP A 97 2.31 5.82 10.81
CA ASP A 97 3.25 6.82 11.36
C ASP A 97 4.49 6.13 11.98
N ASP A 98 4.96 5.06 11.35
CA ASP A 98 6.05 4.22 11.86
C ASP A 98 7.38 4.97 12.05
N ASP A 99 7.63 6.03 11.26
CA ASP A 99 8.79 6.92 11.40
C ASP A 99 8.52 8.18 12.25
N GLY A 100 7.31 8.27 12.83
CA GLY A 100 6.84 9.38 13.66
C GLY A 100 6.73 10.72 12.93
N TYR A 101 6.74 10.75 11.59
CA TYR A 101 6.62 11.98 10.81
C TYR A 101 5.35 12.76 11.15
N LYS A 102 4.18 12.12 11.13
CA LYS A 102 2.89 12.78 11.38
C LYS A 102 2.83 13.32 12.81
N ALA A 103 3.28 12.53 13.79
CA ALA A 103 3.40 12.99 15.17
C ALA A 103 4.30 14.24 15.31
N ARG A 104 5.49 14.24 14.68
CA ARG A 104 6.41 15.39 14.69
C ARG A 104 5.83 16.63 14.02
N HIS A 105 4.94 16.45 13.04
CA HIS A 105 4.25 17.54 12.35
C HIS A 105 2.89 17.89 12.99
N ARG A 106 2.66 17.47 14.24
CA ARG A 106 1.45 17.78 15.02
C ARG A 106 0.16 17.35 14.32
N PHE A 107 0.22 16.25 13.58
CA PHE A 107 -0.96 15.66 12.98
C PHE A 107 -1.98 15.29 14.06
N HIS A 108 -3.21 15.69 13.84
CA HIS A 108 -4.31 15.37 14.75
C HIS A 108 -4.92 14.03 14.37
N PHE A 109 -4.52 12.97 15.07
CA PHE A 109 -5.02 11.60 14.92
C PHE A 109 -6.47 11.45 15.41
N THR A 110 -7.39 12.12 14.73
CA THR A 110 -8.83 11.96 14.94
C THR A 110 -9.39 11.04 13.88
N ARG A 111 -10.41 10.24 14.23
CA ARG A 111 -11.07 9.33 13.29
C ARG A 111 -11.48 10.05 12.00
N ARG A 112 -12.01 11.27 12.13
CA ARG A 112 -12.46 12.09 11.01
C ARG A 112 -11.30 12.49 10.10
N ASN A 113 -10.24 13.09 10.64
CA ASN A 113 -9.10 13.54 9.80
C ASN A 113 -8.49 12.38 9.02
N ILE A 114 -8.36 11.24 9.69
CA ILE A 114 -7.77 10.06 9.09
C ILE A 114 -8.71 9.51 7.98
N THR A 115 -10.02 9.38 8.26
CA THR A 115 -11.01 8.97 7.24
C THR A 115 -11.02 9.92 6.05
N ASP A 116 -11.01 11.24 6.27
CA ASP A 116 -11.05 12.24 5.20
C ASP A 116 -9.80 12.17 4.31
N ILE A 117 -8.62 11.90 4.89
CA ILE A 117 -7.36 11.70 4.14
C ILE A 117 -7.43 10.42 3.29
N CYS A 118 -7.84 9.30 3.88
CA CYS A 118 -7.95 8.05 3.15
C CYS A 118 -8.97 8.14 2.02
N ALA A 119 -10.15 8.69 2.27
CA ALA A 119 -11.17 8.87 1.25
C ALA A 119 -10.65 9.72 0.08
N ALA A 120 -9.94 10.81 0.37
CA ALA A 120 -9.37 11.67 -0.65
C ALA A 120 -8.32 10.96 -1.52
N PHE A 121 -7.47 10.11 -0.94
CA PHE A 121 -6.53 9.30 -1.71
C PHE A 121 -7.27 8.27 -2.59
N LEU A 122 -8.20 7.50 -2.00
CA LEU A 122 -8.93 6.44 -2.71
C LEU A 122 -9.77 6.98 -3.87
N ASP A 123 -10.36 8.17 -3.72
CA ASP A 123 -11.10 8.80 -4.81
C ASP A 123 -10.16 9.32 -5.91
N ALA A 124 -9.03 9.90 -5.55
CA ALA A 124 -8.06 10.44 -6.51
C ALA A 124 -7.30 9.36 -7.29
N ILE A 125 -7.13 8.16 -6.71
CA ILE A 125 -6.37 7.08 -7.34
C ILE A 125 -7.17 6.31 -8.42
N LYS A 126 -8.49 6.47 -8.46
CA LYS A 126 -9.37 5.87 -9.49
C LYS A 126 -8.86 6.20 -10.91
N PRO A 127 -9.00 5.27 -11.88
CA PRO A 127 -9.81 4.06 -11.84
C PRO A 127 -9.10 2.82 -11.26
N LEU A 128 -7.88 2.96 -10.71
CA LEU A 128 -7.17 1.82 -10.13
C LEU A 128 -7.97 1.22 -8.96
N ASN A 129 -8.02 -0.10 -8.88
CA ASN A 129 -8.56 -0.78 -7.70
C ASN A 129 -7.66 -0.45 -6.50
N CYS A 130 -8.26 -0.06 -5.37
CA CYS A 130 -7.51 0.47 -4.25
C CYS A 130 -8.13 0.13 -2.89
N GLY A 131 -7.29 0.22 -1.86
CA GLY A 131 -7.67 0.03 -0.46
C GLY A 131 -6.76 0.78 0.49
N VAL A 132 -7.04 0.70 1.79
CA VAL A 132 -6.18 1.27 2.84
C VAL A 132 -5.42 0.13 3.51
N TYR A 133 -4.12 0.35 3.72
CA TYR A 133 -3.27 -0.48 4.57
C TYR A 133 -2.87 0.33 5.81
N ALA A 134 -2.84 -0.36 6.94
CA ALA A 134 -2.24 0.08 8.19
C ALA A 134 -2.01 -1.13 9.10
N SER A 135 -0.99 -1.06 9.95
CA SER A 135 -0.67 -2.09 10.91
C SER A 135 -1.78 -2.21 11.95
N LEU A 136 -1.94 -3.41 12.51
CA LEU A 136 -2.97 -3.64 13.53
C LEU A 136 -2.81 -2.69 14.72
N SER A 137 -1.59 -2.53 15.24
CA SER A 137 -1.38 -1.63 16.37
C SER A 137 -1.78 -0.20 16.02
N TRP A 138 -1.57 0.23 14.78
CA TRP A 138 -1.97 1.55 14.32
C TRP A 138 -3.51 1.66 14.25
N LEU A 139 -4.18 0.67 13.65
CA LEU A 139 -5.64 0.61 13.53
C LEU A 139 -6.36 0.60 14.89
N GLU A 140 -5.83 -0.13 15.87
CA GLU A 140 -6.38 -0.19 17.23
C GLU A 140 -6.29 1.15 17.95
N LYS A 141 -5.20 1.90 17.73
CA LYS A 141 -5.01 3.25 18.28
C LYS A 141 -5.80 4.31 17.52
N ASN A 142 -6.04 4.07 16.23
CA ASN A 142 -6.58 5.05 15.29
C ASN A 142 -7.73 4.46 14.43
N PRO A 143 -8.86 4.07 15.04
CA PRO A 143 -9.97 3.45 14.32
C PRO A 143 -10.62 4.41 13.30
N PHE A 144 -10.82 3.94 12.08
CA PHE A 144 -11.45 4.70 10.99
C PHE A 144 -12.97 4.49 10.96
N LEU A 145 -13.69 5.43 10.34
CA LEU A 145 -15.09 5.24 9.95
C LEU A 145 -15.17 4.86 8.46
N PHE A 146 -15.26 3.57 8.16
CA PHE A 146 -15.73 3.13 6.84
C PHE A 146 -17.08 2.42 7.03
N GLY A 147 -18.16 3.16 6.80
CA GLY A 147 -19.50 2.60 6.72
C GLY A 147 -19.71 2.01 5.33
N GLY A 148 -19.62 0.68 5.22
CA GLY A 148 -19.99 -0.07 4.01
C GLY A 148 -18.97 -0.03 2.86
N GLY A 149 -18.31 -1.16 2.61
CA GLY A 149 -17.81 -1.52 1.28
C GLY A 149 -16.34 -1.24 0.92
N PHE A 150 -15.54 -0.56 1.76
CA PHE A 150 -14.12 -0.35 1.48
C PHE A 150 -13.24 -1.41 2.16
N PHE A 151 -12.39 -2.08 1.38
CA PHE A 151 -11.44 -3.09 1.86
C PHE A 151 -10.30 -2.43 2.65
N CYS A 152 -10.25 -2.68 3.96
CA CYS A 152 -9.08 -2.39 4.79
C CYS A 152 -8.23 -3.66 4.84
N LEU A 153 -7.01 -3.59 4.32
CA LEU A 153 -6.08 -4.70 4.41
C LEU A 153 -5.35 -4.63 5.75
N ARG A 154 -5.73 -5.51 6.67
CA ARG A 154 -5.02 -5.75 7.93
C ARG A 154 -3.84 -6.68 7.65
N LEU A 155 -2.77 -6.14 7.07
CA LEU A 155 -1.48 -6.82 6.97
C LEU A 155 -0.83 -6.70 8.35
N VAL A 156 -1.02 -7.72 9.19
CA VAL A 156 -0.18 -7.86 10.38
C VAL A 156 1.18 -8.30 9.86
N CYS A 157 2.24 -7.53 10.14
CA CYS A 157 3.61 -8.04 10.03
C CYS A 157 3.67 -9.40 10.74
N ARG A 158 3.78 -10.48 9.94
CA ARG A 158 3.35 -11.89 10.16
C ARG A 158 2.10 -12.24 9.36
N ALA A 159 2.33 -12.48 8.07
CA ALA A 159 1.40 -13.06 7.10
C ALA A 159 0.33 -13.98 7.72
N VAL A 160 -0.90 -13.46 7.87
CA VAL A 160 -2.15 -14.25 7.88
C VAL A 160 -3.27 -13.35 7.36
N PHE A 161 -3.70 -13.60 6.12
CA PHE A 161 -4.92 -13.02 5.56
C PHE A 161 -6.11 -13.87 6.04
N ILE A 162 -7.02 -13.29 6.81
CA ILE A 162 -8.38 -13.81 6.96
C ILE A 162 -9.31 -12.80 6.30
N GLY A 163 -9.80 -13.16 5.13
CA GLY A 163 -10.75 -12.38 4.34
C GLY A 163 -10.97 -13.08 3.01
N ASP A 164 -12.07 -13.81 2.91
CA ASP A 164 -12.44 -14.62 1.75
C ASP A 164 -12.47 -13.78 0.46
N PHE A 165 -11.52 -14.02 -0.43
CA PHE A 165 -11.69 -13.71 -1.85
C PHE A 165 -12.63 -14.75 -2.46
N LYS A 166 -13.93 -14.43 -2.53
CA LYS A 166 -14.80 -15.08 -3.52
C LYS A 166 -14.66 -14.32 -4.82
N VAL A 167 -13.93 -14.90 -5.76
CA VAL A 167 -14.04 -14.59 -7.18
C VAL A 167 -15.39 -15.18 -7.63
N SER A 168 -16.30 -14.32 -8.09
CA SER A 168 -17.45 -14.71 -8.91
C SER A 168 -17.27 -14.13 -10.30
#